data_AF-A1C427-F1
#
_entry.id   AF-A1C427-F1
#
_cell.length_a   1.000
_cell.length_b   1.000
_cell.length_c   1.000
_cell.angle_alpha   90.00
_cell.angle_beta   90.00
_cell.angle_gamma   90.00
#
_symmetry.space_group_name_H-M   'P 1'
#
loop_
_entity.id
_entity.type
_entity.pdbx_description
1 polymer ?
#
loop_
_entity_poly.entity_id
_entity_poly.type
_entity_poly.pdbx_seq_one_letter_code
_entity_poly.pdbx_strand_id
1 'polypeptide(L)'
;MTFSRRAVSLLGFGFFLIFLYTVSSLSQQWRRVPPAEGQGKLVATPGPTPSGDFNISMLVNGPPRTPYAPRPNYVPGVPKPDGATYTKILVVPKTQEEDTNWIEAELPEWQSAVYVVDDPAAPLHPPRNKGHEVMVYLSYIIEHYEKLPDIIAFMHAHQFAWHNEEIFGGNAAEMLRRLSVARVIREGYMNLRCVWAPGCPDWMHPGTVEENELKQEETMLARSWGEIFPDDPVPAVLAQPCCAQFAVSRERILTVPKARFVFYRDWILRTELSDYISGRIWEYLWHVIFTGDHVVCPKENVCYCDGYGLCFGGEAEYDAYRNLVLEKQELEEELKRWNSRAQTIEIARMQGSLGEQSHLKIPDPGKDLELQMKIYEKESTISGLLTNAHTRGADPKARALEAGRAWKEGDGF
;
A
#
# COMPACT_ATOMS: atom_id res chain seq x y z
N MET A 1 -53.08 9.58 5.44
CA MET A 1 -52.76 9.36 6.87
C MET A 1 -51.45 10.06 7.17
N THR A 2 -51.52 11.19 7.87
CA THR A 2 -50.39 12.04 8.21
C THR A 2 -49.71 11.50 9.47
N PHE A 3 -48.50 10.94 9.33
CA PHE A 3 -47.67 10.65 10.49
C PHE A 3 -47.03 11.95 10.97
N SER A 4 -47.36 12.35 12.20
CA SER A 4 -46.78 13.53 12.87
C SER A 4 -45.25 13.42 12.96
N ARG A 5 -44.53 14.54 12.79
CA ARG A 5 -43.06 14.63 12.92
C ARG A 5 -42.52 14.03 14.22
N ARG A 6 -43.32 13.94 15.29
CA ARG A 6 -42.95 13.26 16.54
C ARG A 6 -42.88 11.73 16.41
N ALA A 7 -43.65 11.13 15.50
CA ALA A 7 -43.65 9.69 15.27
C ALA A 7 -42.39 9.21 14.53
N VAL A 8 -41.82 10.03 13.62
CA VAL A 8 -40.58 9.70 12.90
C VAL A 8 -39.37 9.75 13.83
N SER A 9 -39.31 10.72 14.75
CA SER A 9 -38.25 10.78 15.76
C SER A 9 -38.36 9.65 16.80
N LEU A 10 -39.57 9.24 17.18
CA LEU A 10 -39.78 8.09 18.07
C LEU A 10 -39.45 6.75 17.39
N LEU A 11 -39.72 6.61 16.09
CA LEU A 11 -39.33 5.44 15.31
C LEU A 11 -37.81 5.37 15.11
N GLY A 12 -37.14 6.50 14.87
CA GLY A 12 -35.67 6.57 14.78
C GLY A 12 -34.97 6.26 16.11
N PHE A 13 -35.52 6.76 17.24
CA PHE A 13 -34.99 6.45 18.57
C PHE A 13 -35.25 4.99 18.97
N GLY A 14 -36.40 4.44 18.59
CA GLY A 14 -36.71 3.02 18.75
C GLY A 14 -35.78 2.12 17.95
N PHE A 15 -35.46 2.49 16.71
CA PHE A 15 -34.52 1.74 15.87
C PHE A 15 -33.08 1.80 16.42
N PHE A 16 -32.66 2.94 16.96
CA PHE A 16 -31.34 3.09 17.58
C PHE A 16 -31.22 2.27 18.88
N LEU A 17 -32.26 2.22 19.71
CA LEU A 17 -32.29 1.39 20.91
C LEU A 17 -32.33 -0.11 20.57
N ILE A 18 -33.06 -0.50 19.52
CA ILE A 18 -33.07 -1.90 19.03
C ILE A 18 -31.69 -2.26 18.47
N PHE A 19 -31.04 -1.37 17.73
CA PHE A 19 -29.68 -1.56 17.21
C PHE A 19 -28.64 -1.69 18.34
N LEU A 20 -28.71 -0.84 19.36
CA LEU A 20 -27.83 -0.97 20.54
C LEU A 20 -28.12 -2.25 21.34
N TYR A 21 -29.39 -2.65 21.45
CA TYR A 21 -29.77 -3.89 22.11
C TYR A 21 -29.29 -5.12 21.32
N THR A 22 -29.41 -5.15 20.00
CA THR A 22 -28.93 -6.26 19.16
C THR A 22 -27.41 -6.34 19.14
N VAL A 23 -26.70 -5.22 19.07
CA VAL A 23 -25.23 -5.17 19.16
C VAL A 23 -24.77 -5.63 20.55
N SER A 24 -25.43 -5.19 21.63
CA SER A 24 -25.07 -5.64 23.00
C SER A 24 -25.40 -7.11 23.23
N SER A 25 -26.52 -7.61 22.71
CA SER A 25 -26.96 -9.01 22.77
C SER A 25 -25.98 -9.93 22.02
N LEU A 26 -25.59 -9.55 20.80
CA LEU A 26 -24.56 -10.23 20.03
C LEU A 26 -23.23 -10.22 20.82
N SER A 27 -22.81 -9.10 21.41
CA SER A 27 -21.60 -9.06 22.23
C SER A 27 -21.65 -9.96 23.48
N GLN A 28 -22.83 -10.15 24.08
CA GLN A 28 -23.01 -11.05 25.22
C GLN A 28 -23.07 -12.53 24.80
N GLN A 29 -23.54 -12.82 23.59
CA GLN A 29 -23.54 -14.17 23.01
C GLN A 29 -22.10 -14.69 22.79
N TRP A 30 -21.16 -13.80 22.48
CA TRP A 30 -19.73 -14.12 22.38
C TRP A 30 -19.04 -14.31 23.74
N ARG A 31 -19.63 -13.81 24.85
CA ARG A 31 -19.12 -14.03 26.21
C ARG A 31 -19.64 -15.32 26.87
N ARG A 32 -20.56 -16.06 26.25
CA ARG A 32 -21.15 -17.30 26.79
C ARG A 32 -20.97 -18.51 25.87
N VAL A 33 -19.79 -18.68 25.29
CA VAL A 33 -19.38 -19.96 24.70
C VAL A 33 -18.70 -20.79 25.79
N PRO A 34 -19.26 -21.92 26.25
CA PRO A 34 -18.56 -22.81 27.17
C PRO A 34 -17.41 -23.51 26.42
N PRO A 35 -16.27 -23.79 27.07
CA PRO A 35 -15.16 -24.46 26.42
C PRO A 35 -15.56 -25.89 26.03
N ALA A 36 -15.26 -26.27 24.79
CA ALA A 36 -15.46 -27.62 24.28
C ALA A 36 -14.56 -28.60 25.05
N GLU A 37 -15.17 -29.50 25.82
CA GLU A 37 -14.51 -30.69 26.36
C GLU A 37 -14.23 -31.69 25.22
N GLY A 38 -12.95 -31.96 24.98
CA GLY A 38 -12.47 -33.04 24.15
C GLY A 38 -11.22 -33.64 24.77
N GLN A 39 -11.38 -34.78 25.43
CA GLN A 39 -10.34 -35.52 26.14
C GLN A 39 -9.18 -35.94 25.23
N GLY A 40 -7.97 -35.50 25.57
CA GLY A 40 -6.70 -36.05 25.10
C GLY A 40 -5.66 -35.90 26.21
N LYS A 41 -5.11 -37.02 26.69
CA LYS A 41 -4.29 -37.13 27.91
C LYS A 41 -3.09 -36.18 27.94
N LEU A 42 -2.97 -35.45 29.04
CA LEU A 42 -1.82 -34.63 29.43
C LEU A 42 -0.58 -35.51 29.70
N VAL A 43 0.51 -35.25 28.98
CA VAL A 43 1.87 -35.50 29.45
C VAL A 43 2.36 -34.19 30.07
N ALA A 44 2.82 -34.25 31.32
CA ALA A 44 3.24 -33.08 32.09
C ALA A 44 4.56 -32.50 31.56
N THR A 45 4.59 -31.18 31.32
CA THR A 45 5.80 -30.37 31.21
C THR A 45 5.72 -29.19 32.20
N PRO A 46 6.85 -28.75 32.79
CA PRO A 46 6.86 -27.94 34.00
C PRO A 46 6.43 -26.49 33.75
N GLY A 47 5.80 -25.89 34.76
CA GLY A 47 5.17 -24.57 34.70
C GLY A 47 6.11 -23.36 34.55
N PRO A 48 5.53 -22.15 34.45
CA PRO A 48 6.25 -20.95 34.06
C PRO A 48 7.03 -20.35 35.23
N THR A 49 8.29 -20.00 34.99
CA THR A 49 9.08 -19.11 35.87
C THR A 49 8.50 -17.69 35.88
N PRO A 50 8.58 -16.96 37.01
CA PRO A 50 7.90 -15.68 37.17
C PRO A 50 8.62 -14.55 36.43
N SER A 51 7.80 -13.58 36.03
CA SER A 51 8.12 -12.28 35.46
C SER A 51 9.38 -11.65 36.05
N GLY A 52 10.38 -11.43 35.21
CA GLY A 52 11.56 -10.64 35.53
C GLY A 52 11.58 -9.39 34.65
N ASP A 53 11.68 -8.22 35.29
CA ASP A 53 11.84 -6.93 34.64
C ASP A 53 13.03 -6.96 33.67
N PHE A 54 12.77 -6.65 32.38
CA PHE A 54 13.83 -6.52 31.38
C PHE A 54 14.59 -5.22 31.61
N ASN A 55 15.70 -5.32 32.34
CA ASN A 55 16.65 -4.23 32.50
C ASN A 55 17.49 -4.11 31.21
N ILE A 56 17.10 -3.19 30.32
CA ILE A 56 17.82 -2.87 29.07
C ILE A 56 19.06 -2.06 29.44
N SER A 57 20.09 -2.72 29.96
CA SER A 57 21.39 -2.07 30.17
C SER A 57 22.58 -3.04 30.24
N MET A 58 22.57 -4.21 29.59
CA MET A 58 23.79 -5.02 29.40
C MET A 58 23.71 -5.99 28.21
N LEU A 59 23.91 -5.50 26.98
CA LEU A 59 24.23 -6.36 25.82
C LEU A 59 25.29 -5.68 24.95
N VAL A 60 26.52 -5.56 25.46
CA VAL A 60 27.67 -5.11 24.65
C VAL A 60 28.83 -6.11 24.64
N ASN A 61 28.86 -7.12 25.53
CA ASN A 61 30.01 -8.03 25.66
C ASN A 61 29.66 -9.51 25.51
N GLY A 62 29.00 -9.88 24.41
CA GLY A 62 28.91 -11.27 23.94
C GLY A 62 29.72 -11.45 22.65
N PRO A 63 30.27 -12.64 22.36
CA PRO A 63 30.85 -12.90 21.04
C PRO A 63 29.78 -12.63 19.96
N PRO A 64 30.14 -12.06 18.80
CA PRO A 64 29.17 -11.76 17.76
C PRO A 64 28.42 -13.05 17.40
N ARG A 65 27.09 -13.04 17.58
CA ARG A 65 26.25 -14.16 17.14
C ARG A 65 26.45 -14.32 15.65
N THR A 66 26.98 -15.45 15.23
CA THR A 66 27.01 -15.82 13.81
C THR A 66 25.56 -15.98 13.36
N PRO A 67 25.08 -15.22 12.35
CA PRO A 67 23.72 -15.34 11.87
C PRO A 67 23.39 -16.78 11.52
N TYR A 68 22.17 -17.22 11.82
CA TYR A 68 21.70 -18.57 11.55
C TYR A 68 21.69 -18.89 10.04
N ALA A 69 21.50 -17.87 9.20
CA ALA A 69 21.57 -17.99 7.76
C ALA A 69 22.41 -16.84 7.14
N PRO A 70 23.12 -17.10 6.03
CA PRO A 70 23.81 -16.07 5.29
C PRO A 70 22.88 -14.91 4.94
N ARG A 71 23.38 -13.69 5.04
CA ARG A 71 22.65 -12.51 4.57
C ARG A 71 22.69 -12.46 3.05
N PRO A 72 21.59 -12.08 2.39
CA PRO A 72 21.61 -11.86 0.94
C PRO A 72 22.64 -10.80 0.58
N ASN A 73 23.32 -10.98 -0.55
CA ASN A 73 24.22 -9.98 -1.09
C ASN A 73 23.45 -9.08 -2.07
N TYR A 74 23.03 -7.92 -1.59
CA TYR A 74 22.24 -6.95 -2.34
C TYR A 74 23.12 -6.13 -3.29
N VAL A 75 23.41 -6.69 -4.47
CA VAL A 75 24.15 -5.99 -5.53
C VAL A 75 23.20 -5.44 -6.60
N PRO A 76 23.50 -4.29 -7.20
CA PRO A 76 22.73 -3.80 -8.33
C PRO A 76 22.71 -4.81 -9.48
N GLY A 77 21.53 -5.01 -10.07
CA GLY A 77 21.39 -5.85 -11.27
C GLY A 77 21.88 -5.13 -12.52
N VAL A 78 22.14 -5.89 -13.58
CA VAL A 78 22.52 -5.36 -14.89
C VAL A 78 21.36 -5.56 -15.85
N PRO A 79 20.70 -4.48 -16.31
CA PRO A 79 19.67 -4.58 -17.33
C PRO A 79 20.21 -5.23 -18.60
N LYS A 80 19.37 -6.02 -19.27
CA LYS A 80 19.59 -6.45 -20.64
C LYS A 80 19.75 -5.23 -21.56
N PRO A 81 20.46 -5.37 -22.70
CA PRO A 81 20.60 -4.29 -23.69
C PRO A 81 19.25 -3.77 -24.17
N ASP A 82 19.25 -2.55 -24.71
CA ASP A 82 18.05 -1.95 -25.27
C ASP A 82 17.42 -2.83 -26.36
N GLY A 83 16.08 -2.88 -26.40
CA GLY A 83 15.31 -3.76 -27.28
C GLY A 83 15.25 -5.24 -26.86
N ALA A 84 15.97 -5.67 -25.82
CA ALA A 84 15.83 -7.02 -25.28
C ALA A 84 14.48 -7.21 -24.57
N THR A 85 13.86 -8.37 -24.76
CA THR A 85 12.58 -8.67 -24.13
C THR A 85 12.76 -9.21 -22.71
N TYR A 86 11.80 -8.88 -21.85
CA TYR A 86 11.70 -9.40 -20.49
C TYR A 86 10.41 -10.17 -20.32
N THR A 87 10.51 -11.29 -19.60
CA THR A 87 9.33 -12.00 -19.12
C THR A 87 8.78 -11.28 -17.89
N LYS A 88 7.49 -10.92 -17.93
CA LYS A 88 6.81 -10.11 -16.93
C LYS A 88 5.58 -10.86 -16.43
N ILE A 89 5.38 -10.89 -15.10
CA ILE A 89 4.14 -11.40 -14.50
C ILE A 89 3.60 -10.43 -13.46
N LEU A 90 2.27 -10.33 -13.42
CA LEU A 90 1.52 -9.63 -12.40
C LEU A 90 0.85 -10.64 -11.46
N VAL A 91 1.19 -10.60 -10.17
CA VAL A 91 0.65 -11.46 -9.12
C VAL A 91 -0.37 -10.67 -8.32
N VAL A 92 -1.62 -11.14 -8.29
CA VAL A 92 -2.75 -10.40 -7.75
C VAL A 92 -3.57 -11.29 -6.81
N PRO A 93 -3.74 -10.92 -5.54
CA PRO A 93 -4.77 -11.48 -4.68
C PRO A 93 -6.10 -10.82 -5.02
N LYS A 94 -7.17 -11.62 -5.09
CA LYS A 94 -8.53 -11.13 -5.22
C LYS A 94 -9.48 -11.97 -4.38
N THR A 95 -10.61 -11.38 -4.04
CA THR A 95 -11.83 -12.08 -3.65
C THR A 95 -12.62 -12.50 -4.90
N GLN A 96 -13.61 -13.38 -4.75
CA GLN A 96 -14.50 -13.75 -5.85
C GLN A 96 -15.26 -12.57 -6.47
N GLU A 97 -15.57 -11.54 -5.67
CA GLU A 97 -16.37 -10.38 -6.10
C GLU A 97 -15.55 -9.32 -6.85
N GLU A 98 -14.23 -9.28 -6.66
CA GLU A 98 -13.36 -8.30 -7.32
C GLU A 98 -13.17 -8.63 -8.80
N ASP A 99 -13.19 -7.61 -9.65
CA ASP A 99 -12.96 -7.77 -11.09
C ASP A 99 -11.49 -7.51 -11.45
N THR A 100 -10.89 -8.50 -12.13
CA THR A 100 -9.49 -8.46 -12.58
C THR A 100 -9.37 -8.67 -14.10
N ASN A 101 -10.49 -8.62 -14.85
CA ASN A 101 -10.50 -8.82 -16.30
C ASN A 101 -9.71 -7.73 -17.05
N TRP A 102 -9.56 -6.55 -16.43
CA TRP A 102 -8.76 -5.45 -16.96
C TRP A 102 -7.30 -5.84 -17.21
N ILE A 103 -6.75 -6.82 -16.48
CA ILE A 103 -5.34 -7.22 -16.61
C ILE A 103 -5.10 -7.77 -18.03
N GLU A 104 -5.95 -8.67 -18.51
CA GLU A 104 -5.81 -9.24 -19.86
C GLU A 104 -6.06 -8.18 -20.95
N ALA A 105 -7.04 -7.30 -20.73
CA ALA A 105 -7.41 -6.27 -21.70
C ALA A 105 -6.33 -5.18 -21.85
N GLU A 106 -5.75 -4.72 -20.74
CA GLU A 106 -4.87 -3.55 -20.70
C GLU A 106 -3.38 -3.91 -20.69
N LEU A 107 -3.03 -5.13 -20.26
CA LEU A 107 -1.65 -5.61 -20.10
C LEU A 107 -1.39 -6.92 -20.85
N PRO A 108 -1.65 -7.01 -22.17
CA PRO A 108 -1.48 -8.26 -22.93
C PRO A 108 -0.02 -8.78 -22.98
N GLU A 109 0.96 -7.91 -22.67
CA GLU A 109 2.37 -8.30 -22.56
C GLU A 109 2.76 -8.88 -21.18
N TRP A 110 1.87 -8.79 -20.19
CA TRP A 110 2.10 -9.32 -18.86
C TRP A 110 1.37 -10.65 -18.71
N GLN A 111 2.08 -11.66 -18.22
CA GLN A 111 1.40 -12.84 -17.67
C GLN A 111 0.69 -12.43 -16.37
N SER A 112 -0.32 -13.19 -15.96
CA SER A 112 -1.00 -12.94 -14.69
C SER A 112 -1.10 -14.22 -13.86
N ALA A 113 -0.94 -14.06 -12.55
CA ALA A 113 -1.20 -15.08 -11.54
C ALA A 113 -2.20 -14.50 -10.53
N VAL A 114 -3.48 -14.74 -10.78
CA VAL A 114 -4.58 -14.19 -9.99
C VAL A 114 -5.05 -15.25 -8.99
N TYR A 115 -4.78 -15.03 -7.71
CA TYR A 115 -5.15 -15.94 -6.62
C TYR A 115 -6.49 -15.51 -6.01
N VAL A 116 -7.46 -16.42 -5.98
CA VAL A 116 -8.75 -16.19 -5.31
C VAL A 116 -8.61 -16.61 -3.85
N VAL A 117 -8.69 -15.66 -2.93
CA VAL A 117 -8.33 -15.89 -1.52
C VAL A 117 -9.46 -16.51 -0.70
N ASP A 118 -10.71 -16.38 -1.16
CA ASP A 118 -11.92 -16.82 -0.49
C ASP A 118 -12.63 -18.00 -1.19
N ASP A 119 -11.97 -18.62 -2.18
CA ASP A 119 -12.43 -19.84 -2.86
C ASP A 119 -11.33 -20.93 -2.89
N PRO A 120 -11.38 -21.93 -1.98
CA PRO A 120 -10.44 -23.05 -1.98
C PRO A 120 -10.51 -23.96 -3.22
N ALA A 121 -11.57 -23.87 -4.03
CA ALA A 121 -11.69 -24.63 -5.26
C ALA A 121 -11.07 -23.90 -6.48
N ALA A 122 -10.68 -22.63 -6.32
CA ALA A 122 -10.07 -21.87 -7.39
C ALA A 122 -8.73 -22.48 -7.82
N PRO A 123 -8.37 -22.43 -9.12
CA PRO A 123 -7.12 -23.00 -9.62
C PRO A 123 -5.87 -22.44 -8.92
N LEU A 124 -5.89 -21.14 -8.61
CA LEU A 124 -4.89 -20.47 -7.79
C LEU A 124 -5.57 -19.96 -6.53
N HIS A 125 -5.21 -20.52 -5.38
CA HIS A 125 -5.67 -20.10 -4.06
C HIS A 125 -4.52 -20.24 -3.05
N PRO A 126 -4.46 -19.38 -2.02
CA PRO A 126 -3.45 -19.51 -0.98
C PRO A 126 -3.75 -20.71 -0.06
N PRO A 127 -2.76 -21.25 0.65
CA PRO A 127 -2.98 -22.36 1.60
C PRO A 127 -3.94 -21.99 2.74
N ARG A 128 -4.08 -20.70 3.06
CA ARG A 128 -5.05 -20.15 4.00
C ARG A 128 -5.23 -18.66 3.73
N ASN A 129 -6.45 -18.14 3.81
CA ASN A 129 -6.68 -16.70 3.79
C ASN A 129 -6.26 -16.08 5.15
N LYS A 130 -5.01 -15.61 5.24
CA LYS A 130 -4.42 -15.00 6.45
C LYS A 130 -3.30 -14.03 6.07
N GLY A 131 -3.28 -12.84 6.68
CA GLY A 131 -2.28 -11.81 6.37
C GLY A 131 -2.50 -11.12 5.02
N HIS A 132 -3.74 -11.11 4.51
CA HIS A 132 -4.13 -10.50 3.23
C HIS A 132 -3.23 -10.92 2.05
N GLU A 133 -2.70 -9.97 1.29
CA GLU A 133 -1.87 -10.17 0.10
C GLU A 133 -0.57 -10.95 0.37
N VAL A 134 -0.08 -10.88 1.61
CA VAL A 134 1.20 -11.47 2.01
C VAL A 134 1.24 -12.97 1.74
N MET A 135 0.14 -13.67 2.04
CA MET A 135 0.08 -15.11 1.82
C MET A 135 0.20 -15.45 0.34
N VAL A 136 -0.46 -14.69 -0.52
CA VAL A 136 -0.43 -14.89 -1.97
C VAL A 136 0.97 -14.60 -2.50
N TYR A 137 1.57 -13.48 -2.10
CA TYR A 137 2.91 -13.08 -2.56
C TYR A 137 3.97 -14.12 -2.17
N LEU A 138 3.96 -14.56 -0.91
CA LEU A 138 4.88 -15.61 -0.44
C LEU A 138 4.60 -16.96 -1.13
N SER A 139 3.33 -17.34 -1.31
CA SER A 139 3.00 -18.62 -1.96
C SER A 139 3.47 -18.65 -3.40
N TYR A 140 3.25 -17.58 -4.17
CA TYR A 140 3.75 -17.46 -5.54
C TYR A 140 5.29 -17.61 -5.59
N ILE A 141 6.01 -16.86 -4.74
CA ILE A 141 7.48 -16.94 -4.70
C ILE A 141 7.95 -18.37 -4.39
N ILE A 142 7.34 -19.03 -3.41
CA ILE A 142 7.73 -20.39 -2.98
C ILE A 142 7.45 -21.42 -4.08
N GLU A 143 6.27 -21.36 -4.69
CA GLU A 143 5.80 -22.32 -5.70
C GLU A 143 6.59 -22.20 -7.00
N HIS A 144 6.95 -20.97 -7.38
CA HIS A 144 7.61 -20.67 -8.65
C HIS A 144 9.11 -20.40 -8.54
N TYR A 145 9.71 -20.53 -7.35
CA TYR A 145 11.10 -20.13 -7.05
C TYR A 145 12.14 -20.55 -8.11
N GLU A 146 12.05 -21.77 -8.64
CA GLU A 146 13.00 -22.31 -9.63
C GLU A 146 12.74 -21.85 -11.08
N LYS A 147 11.59 -21.19 -11.33
CA LYS A 147 11.08 -20.82 -12.66
C LYS A 147 10.46 -19.42 -12.66
N LEU A 148 10.93 -18.54 -11.78
CA LEU A 148 10.50 -17.15 -11.72
C LEU A 148 10.72 -16.46 -13.10
N PRO A 149 9.84 -15.56 -13.54
CA PRO A 149 10.09 -14.71 -14.71
C PRO A 149 11.11 -13.62 -14.38
N ASP A 150 11.52 -12.82 -15.36
CA ASP A 150 12.53 -11.77 -15.15
C ASP A 150 12.04 -10.70 -14.17
N ILE A 151 10.76 -10.31 -14.30
CA ILE A 151 10.11 -9.31 -13.46
C ILE A 151 8.80 -9.85 -12.89
N ILE A 152 8.63 -9.69 -11.59
CA ILE A 152 7.42 -10.01 -10.87
C ILE A 152 6.89 -8.70 -10.27
N ALA A 153 5.69 -8.30 -10.64
CA ALA A 153 4.95 -7.23 -9.97
C ALA A 153 3.90 -7.84 -9.05
N PHE A 154 3.86 -7.37 -7.81
CA PHE A 154 2.87 -7.72 -6.81
C PHE A 154 1.98 -6.50 -6.60
N MET A 155 0.66 -6.66 -6.79
CA MET A 155 -0.27 -5.55 -6.80
C MET A 155 -1.66 -5.97 -6.31
N HIS A 156 -2.48 -5.02 -5.84
CA HIS A 156 -3.88 -5.26 -5.52
C HIS A 156 -4.74 -5.41 -6.79
N ALA A 157 -5.95 -5.96 -6.64
CA ALA A 157 -6.83 -6.31 -7.77
C ALA A 157 -7.42 -5.13 -8.55
N HIS A 158 -7.54 -3.96 -7.93
CA HIS A 158 -8.28 -2.84 -8.48
C HIS A 158 -7.50 -2.09 -9.57
N GLN A 159 -8.10 -1.92 -10.76
CA GLN A 159 -7.51 -1.07 -11.79
C GLN A 159 -7.43 0.40 -11.34
N PHE A 160 -8.51 0.94 -10.79
CA PHE A 160 -8.58 2.32 -10.32
C PHE A 160 -8.70 2.34 -8.79
N ALA A 161 -7.71 2.91 -8.11
CA ALA A 161 -7.69 2.93 -6.65
C ALA A 161 -6.92 4.14 -6.09
N TRP A 162 -7.25 4.50 -4.84
CA TRP A 162 -6.59 5.59 -4.11
C TRP A 162 -5.11 5.30 -3.79
N HIS A 163 -4.74 4.02 -3.71
CA HIS A 163 -3.38 3.57 -3.42
C HIS A 163 -2.52 3.45 -4.68
N ASN A 164 -3.08 3.71 -5.85
CA ASN A 164 -2.36 3.86 -7.11
C ASN A 164 -1.97 5.31 -7.34
N GLU A 165 -1.06 5.51 -8.28
CA GLU A 165 -0.47 6.81 -8.57
C GLU A 165 -1.48 7.80 -9.18
N GLU A 166 -1.76 8.89 -8.45
CA GLU A 166 -2.70 9.94 -8.88
C GLU A 166 -2.27 10.60 -10.20
N ILE A 167 -0.96 10.71 -10.44
CA ILE A 167 -0.41 11.23 -11.70
C ILE A 167 -0.85 10.41 -12.93
N PHE A 168 -1.26 9.16 -12.72
CA PHE A 168 -1.83 8.27 -13.73
C PHE A 168 -3.34 8.07 -13.56
N GLY A 169 -4.02 8.99 -12.85
CA GLY A 169 -5.45 8.90 -12.56
C GLY A 169 -5.82 7.72 -11.66
N GLY A 170 -4.88 7.23 -10.85
CA GLY A 170 -5.06 6.03 -10.03
C GLY A 170 -5.13 4.73 -10.84
N ASN A 171 -4.72 4.73 -12.11
CA ASN A 171 -4.82 3.59 -13.02
C ASN A 171 -3.60 2.66 -12.94
N ALA A 172 -3.81 1.45 -12.41
CA ALA A 172 -2.86 0.36 -12.32
C ALA A 172 -2.22 -0.02 -13.67
N ALA A 173 -3.03 -0.07 -14.72
CA ALA A 173 -2.56 -0.46 -16.05
C ALA A 173 -1.59 0.57 -16.63
N GLU A 174 -1.81 1.86 -16.35
CA GLU A 174 -0.89 2.92 -16.80
C GLU A 174 0.44 2.85 -16.04
N MET A 175 0.40 2.61 -14.72
CA MET A 175 1.59 2.37 -13.91
C MET A 175 2.42 1.21 -14.47
N LEU A 176 1.81 0.04 -14.70
CA LEU A 176 2.52 -1.16 -15.16
C LEU A 176 3.01 -1.07 -16.61
N ARG A 177 2.31 -0.34 -17.49
CA ARG A 177 2.81 -0.06 -18.85
C ARG A 177 4.02 0.85 -18.87
N ARG A 178 4.09 1.81 -17.94
CA ARG A 178 5.19 2.77 -17.83
C ARG A 178 6.37 2.29 -17.00
N LEU A 179 6.17 1.26 -16.18
CA LEU A 179 7.17 0.74 -15.26
C LEU A 179 8.48 0.42 -16.01
N SER A 180 9.56 1.08 -15.60
CA SER A 180 10.90 0.86 -16.10
C SER A 180 11.44 -0.46 -15.56
N VAL A 181 11.37 -1.51 -16.39
CA VAL A 181 11.96 -2.82 -16.08
C VAL A 181 13.45 -2.68 -15.74
N ALA A 182 14.17 -1.83 -16.45
CA ALA A 182 15.59 -1.63 -16.22
C ALA A 182 15.89 -1.01 -14.84
N ARG A 183 15.03 -0.10 -14.33
CA ARG A 183 15.12 0.35 -12.93
C ARG A 183 14.89 -0.79 -11.96
N VAL A 184 13.84 -1.61 -12.16
CA VAL A 184 13.56 -2.77 -11.29
C VAL A 184 14.75 -3.73 -11.25
N ILE A 185 15.43 -3.96 -12.39
CA ILE A 185 16.64 -4.78 -12.44
C ILE A 185 17.80 -4.12 -11.69
N ARG A 186 18.09 -2.84 -11.95
CA ARG A 186 19.19 -2.11 -11.30
C ARG A 186 19.07 -2.13 -9.79
N GLU A 187 17.91 -1.75 -9.27
CA GLU A 187 17.67 -1.65 -7.83
C GLU A 187 17.35 -3.04 -7.22
N GLY A 188 16.90 -3.99 -8.03
CA GLY A 188 16.39 -5.30 -7.63
C GLY A 188 14.97 -5.25 -7.03
N TYR A 189 14.55 -4.08 -6.55
CA TYR A 189 13.25 -3.82 -5.92
C TYR A 189 12.80 -2.40 -6.28
N MET A 190 11.52 -2.24 -6.58
CA MET A 190 10.89 -0.94 -6.76
C MET A 190 9.48 -0.96 -6.18
N ASN A 191 9.23 -0.08 -5.22
CA ASN A 191 7.86 0.23 -4.81
C ASN A 191 7.11 0.88 -5.99
N LEU A 192 5.88 0.41 -6.28
CA LEU A 192 5.07 0.95 -7.38
C LEU A 192 4.45 2.30 -7.02
N ARG A 193 4.51 2.71 -5.75
CA ARG A 193 4.13 4.04 -5.30
C ARG A 193 5.39 4.92 -5.19
N CYS A 194 5.33 6.10 -5.79
CA CYS A 194 6.32 7.16 -5.66
C CYS A 194 5.93 8.18 -4.60
N VAL A 195 4.63 8.44 -4.38
CA VAL A 195 4.18 9.43 -3.40
C VAL A 195 4.56 9.01 -1.98
N TRP A 196 5.27 9.87 -1.26
CA TRP A 196 5.84 9.55 0.06
C TRP A 196 4.81 9.23 1.14
N ALA A 197 3.68 9.94 1.14
CA ALA A 197 2.66 9.75 2.17
C ALA A 197 1.63 8.69 1.75
N PRO A 198 1.21 7.78 2.65
CA PRO A 198 1.86 7.44 3.90
C PRO A 198 3.13 6.61 3.68
N GLY A 199 4.05 6.63 4.65
CA GLY A 199 5.17 5.69 4.68
C GLY A 199 6.60 6.27 4.63
N CYS A 200 6.78 7.47 4.10
CA CYS A 200 8.09 8.15 4.02
C CYS A 200 8.07 9.57 4.61
N PRO A 201 9.23 10.11 5.06
CA PRO A 201 10.51 9.43 5.21
C PRO A 201 10.65 8.66 6.54
N ASP A 202 9.70 8.85 7.46
CA ASP A 202 9.78 8.45 8.86
C ASP A 202 8.41 7.95 9.32
N TRP A 203 8.15 6.65 9.14
CA TRP A 203 6.80 6.09 9.32
C TRP A 203 6.68 5.21 10.55
N MET A 204 7.28 4.01 10.57
CA MET A 204 7.09 3.08 11.69
C MET A 204 8.28 3.08 12.62
N HIS A 205 8.01 3.15 13.92
CA HIS A 205 9.00 3.11 14.99
C HIS A 205 8.74 1.88 15.86
N PRO A 206 9.43 0.75 15.61
CA PRO A 206 9.18 -0.49 16.37
C PRO A 206 9.29 -0.36 17.89
N GLY A 207 10.01 0.65 18.40
CA GLY A 207 10.13 0.94 19.84
C GLY A 207 8.94 1.68 20.46
N THR A 208 7.95 2.10 19.66
CA THR A 208 6.76 2.83 20.14
C THR A 208 5.84 1.90 20.91
N VAL A 209 5.40 2.36 22.09
CA VAL A 209 4.44 1.64 22.95
C VAL A 209 3.05 2.28 22.97
N GLU A 210 2.94 3.53 22.49
CA GLU A 210 1.69 4.25 22.42
C GLU A 210 0.89 3.82 21.19
N GLU A 211 -0.37 3.46 21.39
CA GLU A 211 -1.24 3.08 20.28
C GLU A 211 -1.60 4.29 19.42
N ASN A 212 -1.53 4.10 18.10
CA ASN A 212 -1.94 5.10 17.12
C ASN A 212 -2.99 4.48 16.20
N GLU A 213 -4.16 5.10 16.10
CA GLU A 213 -5.26 4.60 15.27
C GLU A 213 -4.89 4.48 13.79
N LEU A 214 -3.92 5.28 13.32
CA LEU A 214 -3.43 5.25 11.93
C LEU A 214 -2.32 4.20 11.71
N LYS A 215 -1.70 3.69 12.78
CA LYS A 215 -0.55 2.77 12.76
C LYS A 215 -0.69 1.68 13.83
N GLN A 216 -1.83 0.98 13.80
CA GLN A 216 -2.21 0.00 14.84
C GLN A 216 -1.20 -1.15 15.00
N GLU A 217 -0.42 -1.42 13.96
CA GLU A 217 0.62 -2.42 13.89
C GLU A 217 1.95 -1.99 14.54
N GLU A 218 2.16 -0.69 14.78
CA GLU A 218 3.45 -0.14 15.22
C GLU A 218 3.92 -0.71 16.56
N THR A 219 3.00 -0.84 17.52
CA THR A 219 3.29 -1.39 18.86
C THR A 219 3.62 -2.88 18.85
N MET A 220 3.29 -3.59 17.76
CA MET A 220 3.56 -5.02 17.58
C MET A 220 4.84 -5.28 16.78
N LEU A 221 5.44 -4.24 16.19
CA LEU A 221 6.58 -4.39 15.28
C LEU A 221 7.83 -4.90 15.99
N ALA A 222 8.21 -4.40 17.17
CA ALA A 222 9.42 -4.89 17.86
C ALA A 222 9.35 -6.39 18.16
N ARG A 223 8.19 -6.87 18.63
CA ARG A 223 7.98 -8.30 18.89
C ARG A 223 8.04 -9.09 17.60
N SER A 224 7.31 -8.65 16.57
CA SER A 224 7.22 -9.34 15.29
C SER A 224 8.57 -9.35 14.57
N TRP A 225 9.35 -8.27 14.70
CA TRP A 225 10.73 -8.19 14.20
C TRP A 225 11.61 -9.26 14.84
N GLY A 226 11.59 -9.41 16.17
CA GLY A 226 12.37 -10.44 16.85
C GLY A 226 11.97 -11.87 16.46
N GLU A 227 10.72 -12.08 16.02
CA GLU A 227 10.24 -13.36 15.52
C GLU A 227 10.62 -13.60 14.03
N ILE A 228 10.60 -12.57 13.19
CA ILE A 228 10.85 -12.65 11.73
C ILE A 228 12.33 -12.55 11.38
N PHE A 229 13.07 -11.70 12.09
CA PHE A 229 14.50 -11.41 11.89
C PHE A 229 15.28 -11.60 13.21
N PRO A 230 15.34 -12.83 13.76
CA PRO A 230 15.90 -13.08 15.10
C PRO A 230 17.40 -12.74 15.23
N ASP A 231 18.11 -12.62 14.12
CA ASP A 231 19.54 -12.29 14.07
C ASP A 231 19.82 -10.79 13.82
N ASP A 232 18.78 -10.00 13.55
CA ASP A 232 18.91 -8.58 13.22
C ASP A 232 18.43 -7.69 14.38
N PRO A 233 19.17 -6.62 14.71
CA PRO A 233 18.70 -5.67 15.71
C PRO A 233 17.40 -5.02 15.24
N VAL A 234 16.50 -4.75 16.19
CA VAL A 234 15.27 -4.01 15.91
C VAL A 234 15.64 -2.61 15.38
N PRO A 235 15.15 -2.20 14.20
CA PRO A 235 15.47 -0.90 13.64
C PRO A 235 14.77 0.22 14.40
N ALA A 236 15.39 1.41 14.37
CA ALA A 236 14.77 2.61 14.93
C ALA A 236 13.55 3.07 14.12
N VAL A 237 13.64 2.94 12.79
CA VAL A 237 12.62 3.39 11.82
C VAL A 237 12.51 2.37 10.70
N LEU A 238 11.28 2.09 10.26
CA LEU A 238 10.96 1.47 8.97
C LEU A 238 10.15 2.46 8.14
N ALA A 239 10.60 2.71 6.92
CA ALA A 239 9.95 3.66 6.03
C ALA A 239 10.11 3.28 4.55
N GLN A 240 9.00 3.35 3.83
CA GLN A 240 8.90 3.28 2.38
C GLN A 240 7.50 3.75 1.99
N PRO A 241 7.19 4.11 0.73
CA PRO A 241 5.81 4.36 0.33
C PRO A 241 4.90 3.16 0.65
N CYS A 242 3.66 3.42 1.07
CA CYS A 242 2.75 2.38 1.57
C CYS A 242 2.35 1.30 0.55
N CYS A 243 1.50 0.41 1.07
CA CYS A 243 0.45 -0.30 0.35
C CYS A 243 0.90 -1.59 -0.37
N ALA A 244 2.08 -2.11 -0.03
CA ALA A 244 2.55 -3.44 -0.44
C ALA A 244 2.52 -3.74 -1.96
N GLN A 245 2.50 -2.71 -2.81
CA GLN A 245 2.58 -2.86 -4.27
C GLN A 245 4.01 -2.60 -4.74
N PHE A 246 4.66 -3.61 -5.31
CA PHE A 246 6.07 -3.51 -5.70
C PHE A 246 6.40 -4.42 -6.87
N ALA A 247 7.46 -4.06 -7.61
CA ALA A 247 8.10 -4.92 -8.60
C ALA A 247 9.47 -5.35 -8.10
N VAL A 248 9.84 -6.59 -8.39
CA VAL A 248 11.11 -7.20 -7.97
C VAL A 248 11.68 -8.02 -9.12
N SER A 249 13.00 -8.02 -9.26
CA SER A 249 13.67 -8.85 -10.25
C SER A 249 13.81 -10.30 -9.78
N ARG A 250 13.89 -11.21 -10.75
CA ARG A 250 14.23 -12.62 -10.51
C ARG A 250 15.48 -12.76 -9.67
N GLU A 251 16.54 -12.08 -10.12
CA GLU A 251 17.87 -12.16 -9.51
C GLU A 251 17.80 -11.71 -8.07
N ARG A 252 17.00 -10.67 -7.77
CA ARG A 252 16.82 -10.19 -6.41
C ARG A 252 16.09 -11.19 -5.52
N ILE A 253 14.99 -11.79 -5.99
CA ILE A 253 14.32 -12.87 -5.22
C ILE A 253 15.29 -14.01 -4.93
N LEU A 254 16.08 -14.43 -5.94
CA LEU A 254 17.01 -15.55 -5.81
C LEU A 254 18.18 -15.30 -4.85
N THR A 255 18.46 -14.04 -4.48
CA THR A 255 19.43 -13.74 -3.41
C THR A 255 18.96 -14.19 -2.02
N VAL A 256 17.65 -14.38 -1.84
CA VAL A 256 17.03 -14.80 -0.59
C VAL A 256 16.67 -16.29 -0.70
N PRO A 257 17.30 -17.20 0.05
CA PRO A 257 17.04 -18.64 -0.08
C PRO A 257 15.55 -18.98 0.07
N LYS A 258 15.04 -19.89 -0.77
CA LYS A 258 13.63 -20.36 -0.72
C LYS A 258 13.13 -20.69 0.69
N ALA A 259 13.98 -21.32 1.52
CA ALA A 259 13.65 -21.69 2.89
C ALA A 259 13.29 -20.48 3.77
N ARG A 260 13.85 -19.29 3.49
CA ARG A 260 13.53 -18.05 4.20
C ARG A 260 12.14 -17.54 3.84
N PHE A 261 11.70 -17.64 2.59
CA PHE A 261 10.30 -17.37 2.21
C PHE A 261 9.31 -18.37 2.85
N VAL A 262 9.69 -19.65 2.94
CA VAL A 262 8.87 -20.65 3.67
C VAL A 262 8.75 -20.28 5.15
N PHE A 263 9.87 -19.91 5.80
CA PHE A 263 9.87 -19.45 7.18
C PHE A 263 8.94 -18.25 7.40
N TYR A 264 8.98 -17.27 6.50
CA TYR A 264 8.10 -16.11 6.51
C TYR A 264 6.61 -16.48 6.38
N ARG A 265 6.29 -17.38 5.46
CA ARG A 265 4.91 -17.85 5.28
C ARG A 265 4.43 -18.60 6.51
N ASP A 266 5.30 -19.42 7.09
CA ASP A 266 4.98 -20.16 8.30
C ASP A 266 4.78 -19.23 9.51
N TRP A 267 5.49 -18.10 9.58
CA TRP A 267 5.24 -17.06 10.59
C TRP A 267 3.83 -16.48 10.44
N ILE A 268 3.41 -16.12 9.21
CA ILE A 268 2.03 -15.66 8.94
C ILE A 268 1.00 -16.71 9.36
N LEU A 269 1.24 -17.98 9.07
CA LEU A 269 0.29 -19.05 9.43
C LEU A 269 0.18 -19.24 10.95
N ARG A 270 1.30 -19.12 11.67
CA ARG A 270 1.42 -19.46 13.11
C ARG A 270 1.16 -18.29 14.05
N THR A 271 1.38 -17.05 13.63
CA THR A 271 1.21 -15.88 14.51
C THR A 271 -0.22 -15.78 15.05
N GLU A 272 -0.38 -15.33 16.29
CA GLU A 272 -1.69 -15.09 16.90
C GLU A 272 -2.28 -13.73 16.48
N LEU A 273 -1.50 -12.90 15.79
CA LEU A 273 -1.96 -11.63 15.25
C LEU A 273 -3.11 -11.85 14.25
N SER A 274 -4.04 -10.89 14.22
CA SER A 274 -5.12 -10.88 13.25
C SER A 274 -4.57 -10.74 11.82
N ASP A 275 -5.37 -11.12 10.83
CA ASP A 275 -5.02 -11.00 9.42
C ASP A 275 -4.70 -9.53 9.06
N TYR A 276 -5.49 -8.61 9.61
CA TYR A 276 -5.30 -7.16 9.45
C TYR A 276 -3.93 -6.68 9.98
N ILE A 277 -3.56 -7.03 11.23
CA ILE A 277 -2.30 -6.56 11.82
C ILE A 277 -1.10 -7.25 11.18
N SER A 278 -1.17 -8.56 10.98
CA SER A 278 -0.07 -9.31 10.36
C SER A 278 0.20 -8.86 8.90
N GLY A 279 -0.84 -8.53 8.13
CA GLY A 279 -0.69 -7.93 6.81
C GLY A 279 -0.01 -6.55 6.85
N ARG A 280 -0.48 -5.66 7.74
CA ARG A 280 0.09 -4.30 7.89
C ARG A 280 1.54 -4.28 8.38
N ILE A 281 1.94 -5.24 9.21
CA ILE A 281 3.35 -5.42 9.57
C ILE A 281 4.19 -5.67 8.31
N TRP A 282 3.71 -6.55 7.44
CA TRP A 282 4.42 -6.96 6.22
C TRP A 282 4.48 -5.89 5.15
N GLU A 283 3.53 -4.96 5.13
CA GLU A 283 3.55 -3.78 4.25
C GLU A 283 4.90 -3.05 4.30
N TYR A 284 5.54 -2.99 5.47
CA TYR A 284 6.84 -2.35 5.69
C TYR A 284 8.00 -3.33 5.90
N LEU A 285 7.90 -4.57 5.40
CA LEU A 285 8.99 -5.55 5.43
C LEU A 285 9.49 -5.96 4.04
N TRP A 286 8.72 -5.71 2.97
CA TRP A 286 9.10 -6.10 1.61
C TRP A 286 10.41 -5.45 1.16
N HIS A 287 10.58 -4.14 1.41
CA HIS A 287 11.82 -3.45 1.08
C HIS A 287 12.99 -4.00 1.89
N VAL A 288 12.81 -4.33 3.17
CA VAL A 288 13.86 -4.95 4.00
C VAL A 288 14.31 -6.28 3.39
N ILE A 289 13.38 -7.13 2.97
CA ILE A 289 13.70 -8.44 2.38
C ILE A 289 14.49 -8.27 1.08
N PHE A 290 14.12 -7.30 0.23
CA PHE A 290 14.68 -7.17 -1.11
C PHE A 290 15.76 -6.10 -1.25
N THR A 291 16.04 -5.29 -0.23
CA THR A 291 17.10 -4.27 -0.27
C THR A 291 18.09 -4.41 0.88
N GLY A 292 17.67 -4.98 2.01
CA GLY A 292 18.42 -4.96 3.25
C GLY A 292 18.34 -3.64 4.01
N ASP A 293 17.70 -2.62 3.44
CA ASP A 293 17.58 -1.29 4.03
C ASP A 293 16.25 -1.16 4.79
N HIS A 294 16.30 -0.45 5.92
CA HIS A 294 15.11 -0.17 6.72
C HIS A 294 14.32 1.04 6.21
N VAL A 295 14.96 1.93 5.44
CA VAL A 295 14.36 3.15 4.89
C VAL A 295 14.63 3.21 3.39
N VAL A 296 13.59 3.04 2.58
CA VAL A 296 13.64 3.13 1.11
C VAL A 296 12.66 4.21 0.65
N CYS A 297 13.11 5.45 0.72
CA CYS A 297 12.34 6.65 0.37
C CYS A 297 13.05 7.44 -0.75
N PRO A 298 13.03 6.95 -1.99
CA PRO A 298 13.61 7.69 -3.11
C PRO A 298 12.87 9.03 -3.28
N LYS A 299 13.56 10.07 -3.73
CA LYS A 299 12.91 11.34 -4.09
C LYS A 299 11.80 11.08 -5.11
N GLU A 300 10.65 11.72 -4.92
CA GLU A 300 9.46 11.48 -5.76
C GLU A 300 9.78 11.75 -7.25
N ASN A 301 10.48 12.85 -7.56
CA ASN A 301 10.89 13.18 -8.93
C ASN A 301 11.78 12.09 -9.57
N VAL A 302 12.70 11.50 -8.80
CA VAL A 302 13.57 10.40 -9.24
C VAL A 302 12.77 9.12 -9.45
N CYS A 303 11.80 8.85 -8.58
CA CYS A 303 10.92 7.69 -8.71
C CYS A 303 10.08 7.77 -9.99
N TYR A 304 9.45 8.91 -10.25
CA TYR A 304 8.67 9.11 -11.48
C TYR A 304 9.52 9.12 -12.74
N CYS A 305 10.66 9.82 -12.72
CA CYS A 305 11.49 9.96 -13.91
C CYS A 305 12.08 8.61 -14.34
N ASP A 306 12.81 7.97 -13.44
CA ASP A 306 13.55 6.77 -13.79
C ASP A 306 12.71 5.50 -13.67
N GLY A 307 11.65 5.52 -12.85
CA GLY A 307 10.71 4.41 -12.70
C GLY A 307 9.53 4.42 -13.67
N TYR A 308 9.07 5.59 -14.13
CA TYR A 308 7.88 5.69 -15.00
C TYR A 308 8.08 6.56 -16.25
N GLY A 309 9.25 7.16 -16.44
CA GLY A 309 9.53 8.02 -17.59
C GLY A 309 8.88 9.40 -17.51
N LEU A 310 8.58 9.91 -16.32
CA LEU A 310 8.09 11.27 -16.11
C LEU A 310 9.19 12.13 -15.47
N CYS A 311 10.03 12.75 -16.30
CA CYS A 311 11.18 13.51 -15.85
C CYS A 311 10.85 15.00 -15.79
N PHE A 312 10.73 15.56 -14.58
CA PHE A 312 10.34 16.96 -14.40
C PHE A 312 11.47 17.93 -14.69
N GLY A 313 12.72 17.44 -14.73
CA GLY A 313 13.92 18.25 -14.92
C GLY A 313 14.62 18.60 -13.61
N GLY A 314 14.23 17.97 -12.50
CA GLY A 314 14.73 18.28 -11.18
C GLY A 314 13.64 18.25 -10.12
N GLU A 315 14.10 18.30 -8.87
CA GLU A 315 13.23 18.34 -7.68
C GLU A 315 12.41 19.64 -7.62
N ALA A 316 13.02 20.79 -7.94
CA ALA A 316 12.33 22.08 -7.91
C ALA A 316 11.17 22.17 -8.93
N GLU A 317 11.37 21.63 -10.13
CA GLU A 317 10.37 21.58 -11.19
C GLU A 317 9.22 20.61 -10.83
N TYR A 318 9.55 19.49 -10.17
CA TYR A 318 8.56 18.57 -9.63
C TYR A 318 7.75 19.21 -8.50
N ASP A 319 8.40 19.92 -7.58
CA ASP A 319 7.73 20.62 -6.47
C ASP A 319 6.77 21.70 -7.01
N ALA A 320 7.18 22.43 -8.05
CA ALA A 320 6.31 23.39 -8.72
C ALA A 320 5.08 22.72 -9.34
N TYR A 321 5.25 21.56 -9.98
CA TYR A 321 4.15 20.74 -10.47
C TYR A 321 3.23 20.29 -9.33
N ARG A 322 3.79 19.80 -8.22
CA ARG A 322 3.01 19.34 -7.05
C ARG A 322 2.19 20.47 -6.44
N ASN A 323 2.77 21.65 -6.30
CA ASN A 323 2.05 22.84 -5.82
C ASN A 323 0.85 23.18 -6.73
N LEU A 324 1.02 23.11 -8.05
CA LEU A 324 -0.11 23.33 -8.98
C LEU A 324 -1.23 22.29 -8.81
N VAL A 325 -0.88 21.02 -8.57
CA VAL A 325 -1.85 19.96 -8.30
C VAL A 325 -2.61 20.22 -7.00
N LEU A 326 -1.90 20.60 -5.92
CA LEU A 326 -2.52 20.94 -4.63
C LEU A 326 -3.48 22.13 -4.76
N GLU A 327 -3.06 23.20 -5.44
CA GLU A 327 -3.91 24.37 -5.69
C GLU A 327 -5.17 24.00 -6.51
N LYS A 328 -5.06 23.06 -7.47
CA LYS A 328 -6.22 22.56 -8.22
C LYS A 328 -7.18 21.80 -7.29
N GLN A 329 -6.67 20.90 -6.46
CA GLN A 329 -7.48 20.12 -5.52
C GLN A 329 -8.21 21.02 -4.51
N GLU A 330 -7.55 22.08 -4.02
CA GLU A 330 -8.19 23.06 -3.14
C GLU A 330 -9.37 23.78 -3.80
N LEU A 331 -9.23 24.15 -5.08
CA LEU A 331 -10.31 24.76 -5.88
C LEU A 331 -11.45 23.77 -6.14
N GLU A 332 -11.14 22.50 -6.44
CA GLU A 332 -12.14 21.44 -6.63
C GLU A 332 -12.95 21.21 -5.36
N GLU A 333 -12.29 21.16 -4.19
CA GLU A 333 -12.97 21.05 -2.90
C GLU A 333 -13.76 22.31 -2.55
N GLU A 334 -13.30 23.50 -2.93
CA GLU A 334 -14.10 24.72 -2.80
C GLU A 334 -15.36 24.69 -3.66
N LEU A 335 -15.25 24.28 -4.92
CA LEU A 335 -16.37 24.12 -5.84
C LEU A 335 -17.38 23.11 -5.31
N LYS A 336 -16.90 21.97 -4.79
CA LYS A 336 -17.74 20.96 -4.13
C LYS A 336 -18.48 21.52 -2.92
N ARG A 337 -17.80 22.28 -2.04
CA ARG A 337 -18.44 22.98 -0.91
C ARG A 337 -19.45 24.04 -1.36
N TRP A 338 -19.19 24.74 -2.45
CA TRP A 338 -20.13 25.69 -3.04
C TRP A 338 -21.37 24.96 -3.56
N ASN A 339 -21.20 23.90 -4.34
CA ASN A 339 -22.28 23.10 -4.91
C ASN A 339 -23.18 22.50 -3.81
N SER A 340 -22.58 21.94 -2.76
CA SER A 340 -23.32 21.39 -1.61
C SER A 340 -24.18 22.45 -0.91
N ARG A 341 -23.66 23.67 -0.73
CA ARG A 341 -24.42 24.79 -0.15
C ARG A 341 -25.54 25.27 -1.07
N ALA A 342 -25.27 25.39 -2.37
CA ALA A 342 -26.25 25.79 -3.37
C ALA A 342 -27.42 24.79 -3.42
N GLN A 343 -27.13 23.48 -3.42
CA GLN A 343 -28.14 22.43 -3.35
C GLN A 343 -28.97 22.50 -2.06
N THR A 344 -28.32 22.72 -0.91
CA THR A 344 -29.01 22.85 0.38
C THR A 344 -30.03 24.00 0.38
N ILE A 345 -29.65 25.14 -0.20
CA ILE A 345 -30.52 26.32 -0.30
C ILE A 345 -31.66 26.08 -1.28
N GLU A 346 -31.40 25.45 -2.43
CA GLU A 346 -32.45 25.15 -3.39
C GLU A 346 -33.48 24.17 -2.79
N ILE A 347 -33.04 23.16 -2.03
CA ILE A 347 -33.94 22.27 -1.29
C ILE A 347 -34.78 23.05 -0.27
N ALA A 348 -34.16 23.94 0.50
CA ALA A 348 -34.90 24.78 1.45
C ALA A 348 -35.92 25.70 0.75
N ARG A 349 -35.62 26.13 -0.49
CA ARG A 349 -36.48 26.99 -1.31
C ARG A 349 -37.71 26.22 -1.76
N MET A 350 -37.51 25.02 -2.28
CA MET A 350 -38.59 24.12 -2.71
C MET A 350 -39.49 23.70 -1.54
N GLN A 351 -38.93 23.55 -0.34
CA GLN A 351 -39.69 23.17 0.86
C GLN A 351 -40.40 24.34 1.55
N GLY A 352 -40.18 25.59 1.09
CA GLY A 352 -40.72 26.79 1.73
C GLY A 352 -40.18 27.04 3.14
N SER A 353 -39.04 26.45 3.49
CA SER A 353 -38.37 26.59 4.80
C SER A 353 -37.33 27.70 4.84
N LEU A 354 -37.07 28.35 3.71
CA LEU A 354 -36.28 29.58 3.60
C LEU A 354 -37.08 30.77 4.16
N GLY A 355 -36.82 31.11 5.43
CA GLY A 355 -37.32 32.31 6.09
C GLY A 355 -36.20 33.11 6.75
N GLU A 356 -36.53 34.27 7.32
CA GLU A 356 -35.58 35.19 8.00
C GLU A 356 -34.77 34.53 9.14
N GLN A 357 -35.24 33.41 9.68
CA GLN A 357 -34.55 32.64 10.73
C GLN A 357 -33.60 31.56 10.20
N SER A 358 -33.52 31.34 8.89
CA SER A 358 -32.56 30.40 8.32
C SER A 358 -31.16 31.03 8.32
N HIS A 359 -30.26 30.53 9.17
CA HIS A 359 -28.84 30.96 9.21
C HIS A 359 -28.02 30.47 7.99
N LEU A 360 -28.67 30.23 6.85
CA LEU A 360 -28.04 29.71 5.65
C LEU A 360 -27.42 30.85 4.85
N LYS A 361 -26.08 30.88 4.79
CA LYS A 361 -25.35 31.84 3.95
C LYS A 361 -25.51 31.47 2.48
N ILE A 362 -26.17 32.35 1.71
CA ILE A 362 -26.35 32.19 0.27
C ILE A 362 -24.98 32.26 -0.44
N PRO A 363 -24.61 31.25 -1.27
CA PRO A 363 -23.41 31.30 -2.08
C PRO A 363 -23.45 32.46 -3.07
N ASP A 364 -22.29 33.08 -3.32
CA ASP A 364 -22.16 34.16 -4.27
C ASP A 364 -22.47 33.66 -5.70
N PRO A 365 -23.41 34.30 -6.43
CA PRO A 365 -23.75 33.91 -7.80
C PRO A 365 -22.54 34.04 -8.75
N GLY A 366 -22.33 33.05 -9.61
CA GLY A 366 -21.25 33.05 -10.61
C GLY A 366 -19.88 32.60 -10.10
N LYS A 367 -19.73 32.39 -8.79
CA LYS A 367 -18.49 31.87 -8.19
C LYS A 367 -18.18 30.44 -8.63
N ASP A 368 -19.18 29.63 -8.92
CA ASP A 368 -19.04 28.30 -9.51
C ASP A 368 -18.34 28.33 -10.87
N LEU A 369 -18.75 29.26 -11.74
CA LEU A 369 -18.13 29.45 -13.06
C LEU A 369 -16.68 29.93 -12.92
N GLU A 370 -16.41 30.86 -12.00
CA GLU A 370 -15.05 31.33 -11.71
C GLU A 370 -14.14 30.19 -11.24
N LEU A 371 -14.62 29.36 -10.30
CA LEU A 371 -13.88 28.21 -9.80
C LEU A 371 -13.64 27.18 -10.90
N GLN A 372 -14.65 26.87 -11.72
CA GLN A 372 -14.51 25.96 -12.86
C GLN A 372 -13.46 26.44 -13.87
N MET A 373 -13.46 27.74 -14.20
CA MET A 373 -12.45 28.31 -15.09
C MET A 373 -11.04 28.17 -14.52
N LYS A 374 -10.84 28.49 -13.23
CA LYS A 374 -9.53 28.36 -12.57
C LYS A 374 -9.06 26.90 -12.52
N ILE A 375 -9.96 25.95 -12.27
CA ILE A 375 -9.66 24.52 -12.28
C ILE A 375 -9.20 24.10 -13.69
N TYR A 376 -9.94 24.51 -14.73
CA TYR A 376 -9.61 24.19 -16.12
C TYR A 376 -8.25 24.75 -16.55
N GLU A 377 -7.92 26.00 -16.19
CA GLU A 377 -6.61 26.61 -16.46
C GLU A 377 -5.46 25.82 -15.82
N LYS A 378 -5.64 25.41 -14.56
CA LYS A 378 -4.64 24.58 -13.86
C LYS A 378 -4.52 23.20 -14.49
N GLU A 379 -5.63 22.56 -14.81
CA GLU A 379 -5.65 21.26 -15.47
C GLU A 379 -4.92 21.28 -16.82
N SER A 380 -5.16 22.32 -17.63
CA SER A 380 -4.44 22.54 -18.89
C SER A 380 -2.93 22.68 -18.67
N THR A 381 -2.52 23.46 -17.66
CA THR A 381 -1.11 23.66 -17.32
C THR A 381 -0.45 22.36 -16.85
N ILE A 382 -1.10 21.62 -15.95
CA ILE A 382 -0.67 20.32 -15.43
C ILE A 382 -0.48 19.33 -16.58
N SER A 383 -1.45 19.24 -17.49
CA SER A 383 -1.38 18.36 -18.66
C SER A 383 -0.19 18.69 -19.58
N GLY A 384 0.08 19.98 -19.80
CA GLY A 384 1.26 20.44 -20.53
C GLY A 384 2.58 20.06 -19.85
N LEU A 385 2.66 20.20 -18.52
CA LEU A 385 3.84 19.78 -17.74
C LEU A 385 4.07 18.27 -17.81
N LEU A 386 3.02 17.46 -17.70
CA LEU A 386 3.11 16.00 -17.82
C LEU A 386 3.57 15.57 -19.22
N THR A 387 3.06 16.21 -20.26
CA THR A 387 3.49 15.95 -21.64
C THR A 387 4.98 16.25 -21.80
N ASN A 388 5.45 17.40 -21.29
CA ASN A 388 6.86 17.75 -21.34
C ASN A 388 7.73 16.79 -20.52
N ALA A 389 7.25 16.37 -19.34
CA ALA A 389 7.95 15.42 -18.49
C ALA A 389 8.08 14.04 -19.15
N HIS A 390 7.03 13.60 -19.84
CA HIS A 390 7.04 12.40 -20.65
C HIS A 390 8.05 12.48 -21.79
N THR A 391 8.05 13.58 -22.55
CA THR A 391 8.99 13.77 -23.66
C THR A 391 10.44 13.76 -23.17
N ARG A 392 10.75 14.40 -22.04
CA ARG A 392 12.09 14.33 -21.43
C ARG A 392 12.42 12.92 -20.96
N GLY A 393 11.48 12.23 -20.33
CA GLY A 393 11.67 10.86 -19.89
C GLY A 393 11.74 9.83 -21.03
N ALA A 394 11.49 10.19 -22.28
CA ALA A 394 11.78 9.32 -23.42
C ALA A 394 13.29 9.21 -23.73
N ASP A 395 14.13 10.06 -23.12
CA ASP A 395 15.58 10.00 -23.23
C ASP A 395 16.21 9.25 -22.03
N PRO A 396 16.83 8.07 -22.24
CA PRO A 396 17.57 7.33 -21.21
C PRO A 396 18.62 8.17 -20.47
N LYS A 397 19.29 9.08 -21.17
CA LYS A 397 20.31 9.95 -20.58
C LYS A 397 19.70 10.95 -19.61
N ALA A 398 18.52 11.50 -19.93
CA ALA A 398 17.78 12.37 -19.04
C ALA A 398 17.33 11.63 -17.77
N ARG A 399 16.86 10.37 -17.90
CA ARG A 399 16.51 9.54 -16.73
C ARG A 399 17.70 9.29 -15.82
N ALA A 400 18.84 8.91 -16.40
CA ALA A 400 20.06 8.69 -15.65
C ALA A 400 20.54 9.95 -14.94
N LEU A 401 20.50 11.11 -15.62
CA LEU A 401 20.88 12.39 -15.04
C LEU A 401 20.00 12.76 -13.83
N GLU A 402 18.67 12.66 -13.97
CA GLU A 402 17.74 12.99 -12.88
C GLU A 402 17.88 12.02 -11.70
N ALA A 403 18.18 10.75 -11.97
CA ALA A 403 18.49 9.76 -10.94
C ALA A 403 19.93 9.83 -10.38
N GLY A 404 20.75 10.79 -10.83
CA GLY A 404 22.13 10.94 -10.36
C GLY A 404 23.08 9.80 -10.78
N ARG A 405 22.75 9.06 -11.85
CA ARG A 405 23.56 7.98 -12.40
C ARG A 405 24.39 8.40 -13.59
N ALA A 406 25.56 7.76 -13.74
CA ALA A 406 26.35 7.87 -14.96
C ALA A 406 25.63 7.17 -16.12
N TRP A 407 25.61 7.80 -17.28
CA TRP A 407 25.08 7.24 -18.53
C TRP A 407 26.20 7.12 -19.56
N LYS A 408 26.22 6.01 -20.29
CA LYS A 408 27.12 5.76 -21.42
C LYS A 408 26.31 5.50 -22.69
N GLU A 409 26.94 5.75 -23.82
CA GLU A 409 26.34 5.46 -25.13
C GLU A 409 25.94 3.97 -25.21
N GLY A 410 24.66 3.71 -25.50
CA GLY A 410 24.08 2.37 -25.53
C GLY A 410 23.39 1.93 -24.24
N ASP A 411 23.49 2.69 -23.15
CA ASP A 411 22.70 2.43 -21.94
C ASP A 411 21.22 2.79 -22.18
N GLY A 412 20.33 1.85 -21.86
CA GLY A 412 18.87 2.03 -21.90
C GLY A 412 18.33 2.81 -20.69
N PHE A 413 17.00 2.77 -20.53
CA PHE A 413 16.26 3.45 -19.46
C PHE A 413 16.64 3.00 -18.05
#